data_AF-A0A6G9YGR8-F1
#
_entry.id   AF-A0A6G9YGR8-F1
#
_cell.length_a   1.000
_cell.length_b   1.000
_cell.length_c   1.000
_cell.angle_alpha   90.00
_cell.angle_beta   90.00
_cell.angle_gamma   90.00
#
_symmetry.space_group_name_H-M   'P 1'
#
loop_
_entity.id
_entity.type
_entity.pdbx_description
1 polymer ?
#
loop_
_entity_poly.entity_id
_entity_poly.type
_entity_poly.pdbx_seq_one_letter_code
_entity_poly.pdbx_strand_id
1 'polypeptide(L)'
;MTPSVIANVVAPLLIGAVYALLMSLIREPHRRTFNAIMIAGAGAAYLSGGGLGGWEYLFTALITYCAFRGLNSWTFIGIAWLLHSAVDVLHHLKGHPIVPFAHNSSLGCAVCDPVIALWCLRGGPNLLALIRGRTSRQPSAPVD
;
A
#
# COMPACT_ATOMS: atom_id res chain seq x y z
N MET A 1 23.80 7.94 8.03
CA MET A 1 22.36 8.28 7.94
C MET A 1 21.96 8.95 9.25
N THR A 2 21.33 10.12 9.21
CA THR A 2 20.82 10.78 10.43
C THR A 2 19.62 9.99 10.98
N PRO A 3 19.34 10.07 12.30
CA PRO A 3 18.19 9.39 12.91
C PRO A 3 16.84 9.70 12.23
N SER A 4 16.72 10.90 11.66
CA SER A 4 15.55 11.34 10.88
C SER A 4 15.31 10.54 9.59
N VAL A 5 16.38 10.13 8.89
CA VAL A 5 16.27 9.33 7.66
C VAL A 5 15.78 7.92 7.98
N ILE A 6 16.25 7.35 9.10
CA ILE A 6 15.81 6.02 9.54
C ILE A 6 14.33 6.05 9.90
N ALA A 7 13.87 7.07 10.62
CA ALA A 7 12.45 7.23 10.95
C ALA A 7 11.56 7.35 9.70
N ASN A 8 12.00 8.11 8.69
CA ASN A 8 11.26 8.35 7.46
C ASN A 8 11.20 7.15 6.49
N VAL A 9 12.03 6.12 6.70
CA VAL A 9 12.02 4.90 5.86
C VAL A 9 11.45 3.71 6.63
N VAL A 10 11.89 3.50 7.88
CA VAL A 10 11.48 2.35 8.67
C VAL A 10 9.99 2.45 9.05
N ALA A 11 9.52 3.63 9.45
CA ALA A 11 8.12 3.77 9.84
C ALA A 11 7.14 3.47 8.67
N PRO A 12 7.32 4.02 7.46
CA PRO A 12 6.48 3.64 6.32
C PRO A 12 6.54 2.16 5.93
N LEU A 13 7.72 1.53 5.98
CA LEU A 13 7.86 0.09 5.72
C LEU A 13 7.05 -0.73 6.74
N LEU A 14 7.11 -0.36 8.02
CA LEU A 14 6.33 -0.99 9.08
C LEU A 14 4.83 -0.75 8.89
N ILE A 15 4.42 0.46 8.48
CA ILE A 15 3.02 0.78 8.20
C ILE A 15 2.48 -0.10 7.07
N GLY A 16 3.22 -0.26 5.97
CA GLY A 16 2.83 -1.14 4.87
C GLY A 16 2.70 -2.60 5.29
N ALA A 17 3.63 -3.09 6.13
CA ALA A 17 3.57 -4.45 6.67
C ALA A 17 2.37 -4.64 7.63
N VAL A 18 2.13 -3.69 8.53
CA VAL A 18 0.98 -3.68 9.44
C VAL A 18 -0.32 -3.62 8.64
N TYR A 19 -0.39 -2.81 7.59
CA TYR A 19 -1.54 -2.77 6.69
C TYR A 19 -1.84 -4.16 6.11
N ALA A 20 -0.85 -4.82 5.51
CA ALA A 20 -1.03 -6.17 4.96
C ALA A 20 -1.46 -7.21 6.02
N LEU A 21 -0.95 -7.07 7.25
CA LEU A 21 -1.34 -7.92 8.38
C LEU A 21 -2.79 -7.68 8.80
N LEU A 22 -3.20 -6.42 8.93
CA LEU A 22 -4.57 -6.05 9.27
C LEU A 22 -5.55 -6.47 8.18
N MET A 23 -5.19 -6.26 6.91
CA MET A 23 -5.99 -6.73 5.77
C MET A 23 -6.16 -8.25 5.78
N SER A 24 -5.19 -9.00 6.32
CA SER A 24 -5.30 -10.46 6.47
C SER A 24 -6.40 -10.91 7.45
N LEU A 25 -6.97 -10.01 8.27
CA LEU A 25 -8.16 -10.27 9.08
C LEU A 25 -9.43 -10.39 8.23
N ILE A 26 -9.44 -9.78 7.04
CA ILE A 26 -10.56 -9.83 6.10
C ILE A 26 -10.48 -11.13 5.30
N ARG A 27 -11.61 -11.84 5.18
CA ARG A 27 -11.71 -13.09 4.42
C ARG A 27 -11.75 -12.82 2.91
N GLU A 28 -11.18 -13.71 2.11
CA GLU A 28 -11.39 -13.69 0.64
C GLU A 28 -12.84 -14.11 0.31
N PRO A 29 -13.47 -13.55 -0.75
CA PRO A 29 -12.92 -12.57 -1.70
C PRO A 29 -12.98 -11.10 -1.23
N HIS A 30 -13.62 -10.81 -0.10
CA HIS A 30 -13.86 -9.45 0.39
C HIS A 30 -12.57 -8.65 0.62
N ARG A 31 -11.49 -9.32 1.03
CA ARG A 31 -10.18 -8.69 1.21
C ARG A 31 -9.70 -8.01 -0.08
N ARG A 32 -9.82 -8.68 -1.23
CA ARG A 32 -9.45 -8.12 -2.52
C ARG A 32 -10.31 -6.92 -2.87
N THR A 33 -11.63 -7.06 -2.78
CA THR A 33 -12.59 -5.98 -3.06
C THR A 33 -12.32 -4.76 -2.17
N PHE A 34 -12.08 -4.98 -0.88
CA PHE A 34 -11.75 -3.91 0.05
C PHE A 34 -10.46 -3.20 -0.35
N ASN A 35 -9.41 -3.94 -0.70
CA ASN A 35 -8.13 -3.34 -1.13
C ASN A 35 -8.26 -2.55 -2.45
N ALA A 36 -9.13 -2.98 -3.36
CA ALA A 36 -9.47 -2.21 -4.56
C ALA A 36 -10.14 -0.87 -4.22
N ILE A 37 -11.06 -0.86 -3.25
CA ILE A 37 -11.70 0.37 -2.76
C ILE A 37 -10.67 1.29 -2.09
N MET A 38 -9.77 0.74 -1.28
CA MET A 38 -8.73 1.50 -0.59
C MET A 38 -7.82 2.26 -1.56
N ILE A 39 -7.32 1.60 -2.60
CA ILE A 39 -6.45 2.26 -3.59
C ILE A 39 -7.21 3.29 -4.45
N ALA A 40 -8.50 3.06 -4.74
CA ALA A 40 -9.34 4.08 -5.38
C ALA A 40 -9.48 5.33 -4.50
N GLY A 41 -9.72 5.16 -3.20
CA GLY A 41 -9.79 6.26 -2.24
C GLY A 41 -8.46 7.02 -2.11
N ALA A 42 -7.33 6.29 -2.07
CA ALA A 42 -6.00 6.88 -2.05
C ALA A 42 -5.74 7.73 -3.31
N GLY A 43 -6.07 7.21 -4.49
CA GLY A 43 -5.99 7.96 -5.75
C GLY A 43 -6.89 9.20 -5.79
N ALA A 44 -8.05 9.19 -5.13
CA ALA A 44 -8.91 10.37 -5.06
C ALA A 44 -8.37 11.47 -4.13
N ALA A 45 -7.44 11.14 -3.21
CA ALA A 45 -6.88 12.11 -2.26
C ALA A 45 -6.12 13.25 -2.97
N TYR A 46 -5.49 12.98 -4.12
CA TYR A 46 -4.78 14.01 -4.89
C TYR A 46 -5.69 15.17 -5.34
N LEU A 47 -6.98 14.91 -5.56
CA LEU A 47 -7.94 15.95 -5.96
C LEU A 47 -8.10 17.06 -4.91
N SER A 48 -7.67 16.82 -3.67
CA SER A 48 -7.68 17.82 -2.61
C SER A 48 -6.40 18.65 -2.50
N GLY A 49 -5.31 18.24 -3.16
CA GLY A 49 -3.97 18.82 -3.01
C GLY A 49 -3.62 19.89 -4.05
N GLY A 50 -4.16 19.82 -5.27
CA GLY A 50 -3.91 20.79 -6.34
C GLY A 50 -2.46 20.84 -6.82
N GLY A 51 -1.65 19.84 -6.47
CA GLY A 51 -0.21 19.85 -6.62
C GLY A 51 0.27 19.62 -8.05
N LEU A 52 -0.46 18.81 -8.83
CA LEU A 52 -0.22 18.58 -10.26
C LEU A 52 -1.30 19.21 -11.18
N GLY A 53 -2.26 19.93 -10.61
CA GLY A 53 -3.34 20.58 -11.35
C GLY A 53 -4.19 19.57 -12.12
N GLY A 54 -4.54 19.86 -13.38
CA GLY A 54 -5.42 19.02 -14.20
C GLY A 54 -4.96 17.55 -14.37
N TRP A 55 -3.67 17.27 -14.19
CA TRP A 55 -3.12 15.91 -14.25
C TRP A 55 -3.62 15.00 -13.12
N GLU A 56 -4.05 15.55 -11.99
CA GLU A 56 -4.57 14.78 -10.85
C GLU A 56 -5.87 14.06 -11.23
N TYR A 57 -6.70 14.65 -12.10
CA TYR A 57 -7.91 14.00 -12.60
C TYR A 57 -7.59 12.81 -13.49
N LEU A 58 -6.59 12.93 -14.37
CA LEU A 58 -6.14 11.84 -15.23
C LEU A 58 -5.54 10.71 -14.41
N PHE A 59 -4.74 11.04 -13.39
CA PHE A 59 -4.18 10.06 -12.49
C PHE A 59 -5.26 9.36 -11.66
N THR A 60 -6.21 10.10 -11.09
CA THR A 60 -7.34 9.56 -10.33
C THR A 60 -8.18 8.62 -11.21
N ALA A 61 -8.43 9.00 -12.47
CA ALA A 61 -9.14 8.14 -13.42
C ALA A 61 -8.37 6.85 -13.72
N LEU A 62 -7.04 6.93 -13.88
CA LEU A 62 -6.18 5.76 -14.09
C LEU A 62 -6.19 4.81 -12.88
N ILE A 63 -6.04 5.34 -11.66
CA ILE A 63 -6.12 4.55 -10.43
C ILE A 63 -7.50 3.93 -10.26
N THR A 64 -8.57 4.69 -10.55
CA THR A 64 -9.95 4.19 -10.51
C THR A 64 -10.15 3.04 -11.49
N TYR A 65 -9.59 3.13 -12.70
CA TYR A 65 -9.62 2.04 -13.66
C TYR A 65 -8.87 0.80 -13.15
N CYS A 66 -7.66 0.97 -12.60
CA CYS A 66 -6.92 -0.13 -12.00
C CYS A 66 -7.67 -0.74 -10.81
N ALA A 67 -8.32 0.06 -9.96
CA ALA A 67 -9.16 -0.41 -8.87
C ALA A 67 -10.36 -1.21 -9.37
N PHE A 68 -11.05 -0.75 -10.42
CA PHE A 68 -12.15 -1.48 -11.05
C PHE A 68 -11.70 -2.86 -11.55
N ARG A 69 -10.57 -2.92 -12.28
CA ARG A 69 -9.96 -4.21 -12.68
C ARG A 69 -9.51 -5.02 -11.45
N GLY A 70 -9.11 -4.33 -10.39
CA GLY A 70 -8.68 -4.85 -9.09
C GLY A 70 -9.75 -5.64 -8.34
N LEU A 71 -11.03 -5.31 -8.54
CA LEU A 71 -12.16 -6.08 -8.01
C LEU A 71 -12.06 -7.58 -8.34
N ASN A 72 -11.41 -7.91 -9.46
CA ASN A 72 -11.21 -9.28 -9.93
C ASN A 72 -9.73 -9.71 -9.99
N SER A 73 -8.76 -8.83 -9.74
CA SER A 73 -7.34 -9.13 -9.92
C SER A 73 -6.44 -8.39 -8.94
N TRP A 74 -5.77 -9.16 -8.08
CA TRP A 74 -4.75 -8.62 -7.17
C TRP A 74 -3.60 -7.90 -7.89
N THR A 75 -3.27 -8.32 -9.12
CA THR A 75 -2.22 -7.69 -9.92
C THR A 75 -2.55 -6.23 -10.22
N PHE A 76 -3.79 -5.93 -10.59
CA PHE A 76 -4.21 -4.55 -10.88
C PHE A 76 -4.19 -3.66 -9.62
N ILE A 77 -4.50 -4.22 -8.44
CA ILE A 77 -4.34 -3.52 -7.17
C ILE A 77 -2.86 -3.22 -6.91
N GLY A 78 -1.97 -4.18 -7.14
CA GLY A 78 -0.53 -3.99 -6.99
C GLY A 78 0.03 -2.93 -7.94
N ILE A 79 -0.38 -2.94 -9.21
CA ILE A 79 -0.02 -1.91 -10.20
C ILE A 79 -0.50 -0.53 -9.75
N ALA A 80 -1.74 -0.43 -9.25
CA ALA A 80 -2.30 0.83 -8.77
C ALA A 80 -1.47 1.43 -7.62
N TRP A 81 -1.03 0.60 -6.66
CA TRP A 81 -0.14 1.06 -5.58
C TRP A 81 1.22 1.55 -6.09
N LEU A 82 1.82 0.90 -7.10
CA LEU A 82 3.07 1.38 -7.71
C LEU A 82 2.88 2.72 -8.45
N LEU A 83 1.75 2.87 -9.14
CA LEU A 83 1.38 4.12 -9.80
C LEU A 83 1.20 5.24 -8.77
N HIS A 84 0.53 4.95 -7.65
CA HIS A 84 0.39 5.87 -6.51
C HIS A 84 1.75 6.28 -5.95
N SER A 85 2.64 5.32 -5.69
CA SER A 85 4.02 5.58 -5.25
C SER A 85 4.77 6.54 -6.19
N ALA A 86 4.63 6.34 -7.51
CA ALA A 86 5.30 7.18 -8.50
C ALA A 86 4.80 8.62 -8.46
N VAL A 87 3.49 8.83 -8.28
CA VAL A 87 2.90 10.16 -8.18
C VAL A 87 3.22 10.82 -6.84
N ASP A 88 3.36 10.05 -5.76
CA ASP A 88 3.82 10.54 -4.47
C ASP A 88 5.24 11.11 -4.54
N VAL A 89 6.14 10.43 -5.26
CA VAL A 89 7.49 10.93 -5.51
C VAL A 89 7.43 12.26 -6.26
N LEU A 90 6.60 12.37 -7.30
CA LEU A 90 6.44 13.63 -8.05
C LEU A 90 5.91 14.78 -7.16
N HIS A 91 4.93 14.49 -6.30
CA HIS A 91 4.39 15.45 -5.35
C HIS A 91 5.42 15.88 -4.30
N HIS A 92 6.21 14.94 -3.79
CA HIS A 92 7.30 15.24 -2.85
C HIS A 92 8.35 16.15 -3.49
N LEU A 93 8.78 15.86 -4.73
CA LEU A 93 9.75 16.68 -5.46
C LEU A 93 9.26 18.10 -5.74
N LYS A 94 7.94 18.29 -5.90
CA LYS A 94 7.32 19.61 -6.09
C LYS A 94 6.99 20.34 -4.77
N GLY A 95 7.20 19.70 -3.62
CA GLY A 95 6.89 20.28 -2.32
C GLY A 95 5.39 20.39 -2.01
N HIS A 96 4.54 19.64 -2.71
CA HIS A 96 3.09 19.64 -2.53
C HIS A 96 2.64 18.34 -1.85
N PRO A 97 2.44 18.32 -0.51
CA PRO A 97 2.07 17.11 0.21
C PRO A 97 0.64 16.68 -0.12
N ILE A 98 0.42 15.37 -0.22
CA ILE A 98 -0.91 14.76 -0.48
C ILE A 98 -1.89 15.01 0.65
N VAL A 99 -1.39 14.98 1.88
CA VAL A 99 -2.16 15.40 3.04
C VAL A 99 -1.75 16.85 3.31
N PRO A 100 -2.64 17.83 3.09
CA PRO A 100 -2.30 19.25 3.19
C PRO A 100 -1.69 19.65 4.55
N PHE A 101 -1.97 18.87 5.60
CA PHE A 101 -1.55 19.12 6.97
C PHE A 101 -0.32 18.31 7.40
N ALA A 102 0.25 17.48 6.52
CA ALA A 102 1.40 16.62 6.83
C ALA A 102 2.45 16.66 5.71
N HIS A 103 3.41 17.58 5.82
CA HIS A 103 4.43 17.84 4.79
C HIS A 103 5.26 16.62 4.35
N ASN A 104 5.39 15.60 5.19
CA ASN A 104 6.12 14.36 4.87
C ASN A 104 5.22 13.23 4.36
N SER A 105 3.90 13.45 4.21
CA SER A 105 2.95 12.38 3.87
C SER A 105 3.26 11.75 2.51
N SER A 106 3.65 12.56 1.51
CA SER A 106 3.99 12.04 0.18
C SER A 106 5.24 11.16 0.21
N LEU A 107 6.29 11.53 0.96
CA LEU A 107 7.47 10.66 1.10
C LEU A 107 7.14 9.36 1.84
N GLY A 108 6.27 9.43 2.85
CA GLY A 108 5.80 8.26 3.59
C GLY A 108 5.02 7.29 2.69
N CYS A 109 4.05 7.78 1.92
CA CYS A 109 3.27 6.94 0.99
C CYS A 109 4.17 6.37 -0.13
N ALA A 110 5.08 7.15 -0.70
CA ALA A 110 6.04 6.67 -1.71
C ALA A 110 6.88 5.45 -1.26
N VAL A 111 7.16 5.32 0.05
CA VAL A 111 7.90 4.19 0.62
C VAL A 111 6.98 3.06 1.10
N CYS A 112 5.81 3.39 1.63
CA CYS A 112 4.83 2.43 2.11
C CYS A 112 4.20 1.62 0.97
N ASP A 113 3.81 2.30 -0.09
CA ASP A 113 2.99 1.75 -1.17
C ASP A 113 3.67 0.61 -1.94
N PRO A 114 4.99 0.63 -2.22
CA PRO A 114 5.68 -0.52 -2.81
C PRO A 114 5.60 -1.78 -1.95
N VAL A 115 5.56 -1.66 -0.62
CA VAL A 115 5.39 -2.81 0.29
C VAL A 115 4.01 -3.43 0.10
N ILE A 116 2.96 -2.59 0.07
CA ILE A 116 1.59 -3.04 -0.16
C ILE A 116 1.46 -3.63 -1.57
N ALA A 117 2.04 -2.97 -2.57
CA ALA A 117 2.07 -3.44 -3.95
C ALA A 117 2.69 -4.84 -4.07
N LEU A 118 3.85 -5.05 -3.46
CA LEU A 118 4.54 -6.35 -3.46
C LEU A 118 3.74 -7.45 -2.77
N TRP A 119 2.94 -7.12 -1.75
CA TRP A 119 2.02 -8.05 -1.12
C TRP A 119 0.83 -8.36 -2.05
N CYS A 120 0.23 -7.35 -2.68
CA CYS A 120 -0.83 -7.52 -3.68
C CYS A 120 -0.37 -8.33 -4.89
N LEU A 121 0.80 -8.07 -5.45
CA LEU A 121 1.36 -8.80 -6.60
C LEU A 121 1.61 -10.28 -6.31
N ARG A 122 1.75 -10.65 -5.03
CA ARG A 122 1.80 -12.06 -4.57
C ARG A 122 0.42 -12.68 -4.34
N GLY A 123 -0.65 -12.01 -4.74
CA GLY A 123 -2.03 -12.47 -4.56
C GLY A 123 -2.64 -12.14 -3.20
N GLY A 124 -2.07 -11.17 -2.46
CA GLY A 124 -2.57 -10.75 -1.15
C GLY A 124 -2.65 -11.90 -0.13
N PRO A 125 -1.57 -12.68 0.10
CA PRO A 125 -1.60 -13.86 0.96
C PRO A 125 -2.03 -13.53 2.39
N ASN A 126 -2.74 -14.46 3.04
CA ASN A 126 -3.15 -14.34 4.45
C ASN A 126 -1.93 -14.52 5.37
N LEU A 127 -1.33 -13.40 5.80
CA LEU A 127 -0.11 -13.41 6.60
C LEU A 127 -0.33 -14.01 8.00
N LEU A 128 -1.51 -13.84 8.60
CA LEU A 128 -1.83 -14.40 9.91
C LEU A 128 -1.85 -15.94 9.89
N ALA A 129 -2.38 -16.53 8.81
CA ALA A 129 -2.36 -17.97 8.62
C ALA A 129 -0.91 -18.50 8.45
N LEU A 130 -0.08 -17.79 7.68
CA LEU A 130 1.33 -18.13 7.51
C LEU A 130 2.11 -18.10 8.83
N ILE A 131 1.88 -17.07 9.66
CA ILE A 131 2.55 -16.93 10.95
C ILE A 131 2.13 -18.07 11.90
N ARG A 132 0.82 -18.33 12.02
CA ARG A 132 0.31 -19.42 12.88
C ARG A 132 0.82 -20.79 12.45
N GLY A 133 0.83 -21.08 11.15
CA GLY A 133 1.31 -22.36 10.62
C GLY A 133 2.80 -22.60 10.82
N ARG A 134 3.62 -21.54 10.90
CA ARG A 134 5.04 -21.63 11.27
C ARG A 134 5.23 -21.95 12.75
N THR A 135 4.42 -21.37 13.63
CA THR A 135 4.47 -21.64 15.07
C THR A 135 4.10 -23.09 15.40
N SER A 136 3.16 -23.68 14.66
CA SER A 136 2.74 -25.08 14.84
C SER A 136 3.76 -26.12 14.34
N ARG A 137 4.78 -25.69 13.57
CA ARG A 137 5.80 -26.58 12.98
C ARG A 137 7.08 -26.69 13.81
N GLN A 138 7.00 -26.43 15.12
CA GLN A 138 8.10 -26.70 16.05
C GLN A 138 8.46 -28.20 16.03
N PRO A 139 9.76 -28.57 16.02
CA PRO A 139 10.17 -29.96 15.85
C PRO A 139 9.69 -30.81 17.02
N SER A 140 9.00 -31.91 16.73
CA SER A 140 8.82 -33.00 17.69
C SER A 140 10.21 -33.44 18.16
N ALA A 141 10.45 -33.33 19.48
CA ALA A 141 11.64 -33.87 20.12
C ALA A 141 11.80 -35.36 19.77
N PRO A 142 13.03 -35.88 19.69
CA PRO A 142 13.26 -37.30 19.44
C PRO A 142 12.50 -38.13 20.48
N VAL A 143 11.75 -39.11 20.02
CA VAL A 143 11.15 -40.14 20.88
C VAL A 143 12.24 -41.19 21.08
N ASP A 144 12.77 -41.27 22.30
CA ASP A 144 13.64 -42.36 22.76
C ASP A 144 12.80 -43.62 23.08
#